data_AF-A0A2T5K2R7-F1
#
_entry.id   AF-A0A2T5K2R7-F1
#
_cell.length_a   1.000
_cell.length_b   1.000
_cell.length_c   1.000
_cell.angle_alpha   90.00
_cell.angle_beta   90.00
_cell.angle_gamma   90.00
#
_symmetry.space_group_name_H-M   'P 1'
#
loop_
_entity.id
_entity.type
_entity.pdbx_description
1 polymer ?
#
loop_
_entity_poly.entity_id
_entity_poly.type
_entity_poly.pdbx_seq_one_letter_code
_entity_poly.pdbx_strand_id
1 'polypeptide(L)'
;MVIDAGVQTRSGKNKPPLTLSGDINFILNGNVEGSERVVLGRMLTDKKGRLIVVGGPGKSASPIGSGLNNFANNDGWYDGVSDGPINAVVELTGNEPILAEGSAWVVIGPPSYAPGIENVTTWYDQALSVNARTFSPHLMKKVPELRPSSIWPK
;
A
#
# COMPACT_ATOMS: atom_id res chain seq x y z
N MET A 1 -0.11 -9.70 15.98
CA MET A 1 0.12 -8.29 16.38
C MET A 1 -0.10 -7.42 15.15
N VAL A 2 -0.56 -6.17 15.30
CA VAL A 2 -0.89 -5.27 14.19
C VAL A 2 -0.38 -3.87 14.52
N ILE A 3 0.16 -3.16 13.53
CA ILE A 3 0.41 -1.72 13.58
C ILE A 3 -0.70 -1.06 12.78
N ASP A 4 -1.50 -0.20 13.42
CA ASP A 4 -2.61 0.46 12.77
C ASP A 4 -2.54 1.98 12.99
N ALA A 5 -2.58 2.75 11.90
CA ALA A 5 -2.65 4.21 11.94
C ALA A 5 -4.09 4.74 12.08
N GLY A 6 -5.07 3.85 12.08
CA GLY A 6 -6.49 4.15 12.06
C GLY A 6 -6.95 4.80 10.75
N VAL A 7 -8.23 5.15 10.69
CA VAL A 7 -8.78 5.91 9.58
C VAL A 7 -8.29 7.36 9.65
N GLN A 8 -7.68 7.84 8.57
CA GLN A 8 -7.16 9.20 8.44
C GLN A 8 -7.83 9.91 7.25
N THR A 9 -8.12 11.21 7.41
CA THR A 9 -8.84 12.00 6.41
C THR A 9 -8.04 13.24 6.01
N ARG A 10 -8.06 13.57 4.72
CA ARG A 10 -7.46 14.80 4.17
C ARG A 10 -8.32 15.34 3.05
N SER A 11 -8.54 16.66 3.03
CA SER A 11 -9.38 17.33 2.01
C SER A 11 -8.80 18.68 1.59
N GLY A 12 -9.15 19.13 0.39
CA GLY A 12 -8.72 20.42 -0.16
C GLY A 12 -7.34 20.41 -0.82
N LYS A 13 -6.91 21.58 -1.31
CA LYS A 13 -5.66 21.77 -2.06
C LYS A 13 -4.47 22.06 -1.15
N ASN A 14 -3.28 21.64 -1.57
CA ASN A 14 -1.98 21.93 -0.93
C ASN A 14 -1.95 21.63 0.58
N LYS A 15 -2.59 20.55 1.02
CA LYS A 15 -2.48 20.17 2.42
C LYS A 15 -1.09 19.57 2.67
N PRO A 16 -0.37 20.00 3.73
CA PRO A 16 0.95 19.45 4.04
C PRO A 16 0.85 17.96 4.40
N PRO A 17 1.98 17.25 4.47
CA PRO A 17 2.02 15.87 4.95
C PRO A 17 1.39 15.68 6.32
N LEU A 18 0.50 14.71 6.43
CA LEU A 18 0.01 14.11 7.67
C LEU A 18 0.68 12.75 7.83
N THR A 19 1.34 12.52 8.97
CA THR A 19 2.02 11.26 9.28
C THR A 19 1.02 10.17 9.66
N LEU A 20 1.17 8.97 9.09
CA LEU A 20 0.43 7.77 9.43
C LEU A 20 1.29 6.93 10.37
N SER A 21 0.85 6.74 11.61
CA SER A 21 1.61 6.01 12.64
C SER A 21 0.71 5.19 13.54
N GLY A 22 1.16 3.97 13.84
CA GLY A 22 0.53 3.05 14.79
C GLY A 22 1.51 2.60 15.85
N ASP A 23 0.97 2.08 16.95
CA ASP A 23 1.78 1.51 18.04
C ASP A 23 1.79 -0.02 17.94
N ILE A 24 2.89 -0.62 18.37
CA ILE A 24 3.01 -2.08 18.50
C ILE A 24 3.56 -2.42 19.88
N ASN A 25 2.96 -3.44 20.52
CA ASN A 25 3.34 -3.93 21.84
C ASN A 25 3.67 -5.43 21.77
N PHE A 26 4.86 -5.80 22.21
CA PHE A 26 5.31 -7.19 22.37
C PHE A 26 4.98 -7.63 23.80
N ILE A 27 4.07 -8.60 23.92
CA ILE A 27 3.53 -9.04 25.21
C ILE A 27 3.92 -10.49 25.45
N LEU A 28 4.51 -10.76 26.63
CA LEU A 28 4.82 -12.10 27.11
C LEU A 28 4.23 -12.28 28.51
N ASN A 29 3.46 -13.34 28.73
CA ASN A 29 2.83 -13.65 30.03
C ASN A 29 2.02 -12.48 30.64
N GLY A 30 1.42 -11.64 29.79
CA GLY A 30 0.63 -10.48 30.22
C GLY A 30 1.42 -9.20 30.50
N ASN A 31 2.75 -9.23 30.41
CA ASN A 31 3.61 -8.06 30.56
C ASN A 31 4.07 -7.53 29.20
N VAL A 32 4.17 -6.22 29.06
CA VAL A 32 4.77 -5.58 27.88
C VAL A 32 6.28 -5.65 28.01
N GLU A 33 6.91 -6.45 27.16
CA GLU A 33 8.37 -6.64 27.11
C GLU A 33 9.04 -5.56 26.25
N GLY A 34 8.32 -5.01 25.27
CA GLY A 34 8.80 -3.94 24.42
C GLY A 34 7.67 -3.29 23.63
N SER A 35 7.84 -2.01 23.29
CA SER A 35 6.87 -1.27 22.49
C SER A 35 7.57 -0.29 21.57
N GLU A 36 6.89 0.09 20.50
CA GLU A 36 7.40 1.06 19.55
C GLU A 36 6.24 1.81 18.88
N ARG A 37 6.46 3.08 18.56
CA ARG A 37 5.57 3.84 17.65
C ARG A 37 6.16 3.87 16.25
N VAL A 38 5.48 3.21 15.32
CA VAL A 38 5.97 2.99 13.96
C VAL A 38 5.34 4.00 13.00
N VAL A 39 6.16 4.60 12.15
CA VAL A 39 5.70 5.45 11.04
C VAL A 39 5.50 4.58 9.81
N LEU A 40 4.25 4.40 9.40
CA LEU A 40 3.87 3.61 8.21
C LEU A 40 3.99 4.42 6.92
N GLY A 41 3.81 5.75 7.00
CA GLY A 41 3.88 6.63 5.85
C GLY A 41 3.36 8.02 6.12
N ARG A 42 3.03 8.72 5.05
CA ARG A 42 2.41 10.05 5.10
C ARG A 42 1.45 10.26 3.95
N MET A 43 0.42 11.07 4.17
CA MET A 43 -0.55 11.48 3.15
C MET A 43 -0.62 13.01 3.03
N LEU A 44 -0.76 13.53 1.81
CA LEU A 44 -0.86 14.96 1.52
C LEU A 44 -1.73 15.21 0.30
N THR A 45 -2.03 16.48 0.00
CA THR A 45 -2.73 16.84 -1.24
C THR A 45 -1.97 17.85 -2.08
N ASP A 46 -2.02 17.67 -3.40
CA ASP A 46 -1.41 18.60 -4.35
C ASP A 46 -2.26 19.87 -4.56
N LYS A 47 -1.79 20.77 -5.44
CA LYS A 47 -2.50 22.02 -5.80
C LYS A 47 -3.86 21.81 -6.47
N LYS A 48 -4.15 20.60 -6.94
CA LYS A 48 -5.43 20.21 -7.55
C LYS A 48 -6.30 19.40 -6.58
N GLY A 49 -5.85 19.17 -5.34
CA GLY A 49 -6.59 18.40 -4.33
C GLY A 49 -6.45 16.88 -4.51
N ARG A 50 -5.50 16.40 -5.31
CA ARG A 50 -5.24 14.97 -5.47
C ARG A 50 -4.52 14.43 -4.24
N LEU A 51 -4.94 13.27 -3.77
CA LEU A 51 -4.25 12.55 -2.71
C LEU A 51 -2.88 12.05 -3.20
N ILE A 52 -1.84 12.28 -2.41
CA ILE A 52 -0.53 11.66 -2.56
C ILE A 52 -0.28 10.86 -1.29
N VAL A 53 0.13 9.60 -1.44
CA VAL A 53 0.58 8.74 -0.35
C VAL A 53 2.05 8.43 -0.57
N VAL A 54 2.85 8.57 0.49
CA VAL A 54 4.28 8.28 0.48
C VAL A 54 4.57 7.27 1.58
N GLY A 55 5.35 6.24 1.26
CA GLY A 55 5.73 5.19 2.20
C GLY A 55 6.53 5.70 3.40
N GLY A 56 6.61 4.83 4.41
CA GLY A 56 7.38 5.07 5.63
C GLY A 56 8.90 5.11 5.40
N PRO A 57 9.68 5.32 6.46
CA PRO A 57 11.14 5.47 6.38
C PRO A 57 11.90 4.14 6.13
N GLY A 58 11.22 2.99 6.06
CA GLY A 58 11.87 1.69 5.88
C GLY A 58 12.57 1.15 7.14
N LYS A 59 12.11 1.53 8.33
CA LYS A 59 12.65 1.01 9.61
C LYS A 59 12.08 -0.39 9.88
N SER A 60 12.98 -1.33 10.20
CA SER A 60 12.66 -2.63 10.76
C SER A 60 13.51 -2.86 12.00
N ALA A 61 12.93 -3.34 13.09
CA ALA A 61 13.65 -3.54 14.35
C ALA A 61 12.96 -4.54 15.26
N SER A 62 13.68 -4.96 16.30
CA SER A 62 13.12 -5.70 17.44
C SER A 62 13.21 -4.87 18.72
N PRO A 63 12.08 -4.37 19.26
CA PRO A 63 12.06 -3.66 20.54
C PRO A 63 12.53 -4.49 21.73
N ILE A 64 12.50 -5.83 21.60
CA ILE A 64 12.94 -6.78 22.63
C ILE A 64 14.36 -7.32 22.38
N GLY A 65 15.08 -6.81 21.36
CA GLY A 65 16.46 -7.20 21.06
C GLY A 65 16.62 -8.59 20.44
N SER A 66 15.59 -9.15 19.82
CA SER A 66 15.65 -10.45 19.14
C SER A 66 16.62 -10.42 17.94
N GLY A 67 17.38 -11.51 17.76
CA GLY A 67 18.20 -11.72 16.55
C GLY A 67 17.38 -12.06 15.30
N LEU A 68 18.00 -11.98 14.13
CA LEU A 68 17.44 -12.44 12.84
C LEU A 68 17.96 -13.85 12.54
N ASN A 69 17.11 -14.85 12.72
CA ASN A 69 17.48 -16.26 12.57
C ASN A 69 16.84 -16.93 11.35
N ASN A 70 15.86 -16.27 10.72
CA ASN A 70 15.14 -16.77 9.57
C ASN A 70 15.00 -15.68 8.51
N PHE A 71 14.84 -16.09 7.26
CA PHE A 71 14.54 -15.19 6.16
C PHE A 71 13.18 -14.51 6.29
N ALA A 72 12.13 -15.24 6.71
CA ALA A 72 10.74 -14.75 6.67
C ALA A 72 10.11 -14.53 8.05
N ASN A 73 10.37 -15.44 9.00
CA ASN A 73 9.64 -15.48 10.27
C ASN A 73 10.59 -15.18 11.44
N ASN A 74 10.58 -13.94 11.93
CA ASN A 74 11.41 -13.50 13.04
C ASN A 74 10.53 -12.94 14.17
N ASP A 75 10.39 -13.71 15.26
CA ASP A 75 9.59 -13.28 16.41
C ASP A 75 10.23 -12.10 17.14
N GLY A 76 9.39 -11.19 17.62
CA GLY A 76 9.86 -9.97 18.28
C GLY A 76 10.23 -8.84 17.32
N TRP A 77 9.99 -8.99 16.02
CA TRP A 77 10.29 -7.99 15.00
C TRP A 77 9.06 -7.26 14.47
N TYR A 78 9.28 -6.05 13.98
CA TYR A 78 8.35 -5.30 13.14
C TYR A 78 9.07 -4.68 11.95
N ASP A 79 8.29 -4.27 10.94
CA ASP A 79 8.70 -3.35 9.90
C ASP A 79 7.63 -2.27 9.65
N GLY A 80 7.89 -1.38 8.70
CA GLY A 80 6.96 -0.33 8.26
C GLY A 80 6.27 -0.62 6.93
N VAL A 81 6.24 -1.88 6.46
CA VAL A 81 5.45 -2.26 5.27
C VAL A 81 3.98 -2.15 5.65
N SER A 82 3.16 -1.63 4.74
CA SER A 82 1.74 -1.38 5.03
C SER A 82 0.90 -1.32 3.78
N ASP A 83 -0.39 -1.60 3.94
CA ASP A 83 -1.40 -1.44 2.91
C ASP A 83 -2.73 -1.00 3.53
N GLY A 84 -3.67 -0.52 2.71
CA GLY A 84 -4.99 -0.17 3.22
C GLY A 84 -5.94 0.44 2.20
N PRO A 85 -7.24 0.52 2.54
CA PRO A 85 -8.27 1.04 1.66
C PRO A 85 -8.21 2.57 1.57
N ILE A 86 -8.53 3.10 0.39
CA ILE A 86 -8.75 4.52 0.14
C ILE A 86 -10.18 4.72 -0.36
N ASN A 87 -10.89 5.61 0.33
CA ASN A 87 -12.21 6.11 -0.10
C ASN A 87 -12.13 7.62 -0.31
N ALA A 88 -12.96 8.15 -1.21
CA ALA A 88 -13.04 9.57 -1.49
C ALA A 88 -14.49 10.05 -1.48
N VAL A 89 -14.70 11.24 -0.94
CA VAL A 89 -15.97 11.98 -1.04
C VAL A 89 -15.71 13.21 -1.91
N VAL A 90 -16.58 13.40 -2.89
CA VAL A 90 -16.54 14.51 -3.84
C VAL A 90 -17.60 15.53 -3.45
N GLU A 91 -17.16 16.75 -3.15
CA GLU A 91 -18.03 17.88 -2.83
C GLU A 91 -18.07 18.85 -4.00
N LEU A 92 -19.25 19.03 -4.59
CA LEU A 92 -19.51 20.00 -5.65
C LEU A 92 -20.36 21.15 -5.10
N THR A 93 -20.03 22.40 -5.43
CA THR A 93 -20.75 23.56 -4.91
C THR A 93 -22.25 23.48 -5.23
N GLY A 94 -23.08 23.61 -4.21
CA GLY A 94 -24.55 23.56 -4.35
C GLY A 94 -25.14 22.16 -4.49
N ASN A 95 -24.35 21.10 -4.31
CA ASN A 95 -24.80 19.71 -4.30
C ASN A 95 -24.44 19.04 -2.97
N GLU A 96 -25.16 17.97 -2.63
CA GLU A 96 -24.78 17.11 -1.51
C GLU A 96 -23.46 16.38 -1.80
N PRO A 97 -22.64 16.08 -0.77
CA PRO A 97 -21.43 15.29 -0.92
C PRO A 97 -21.73 13.90 -1.53
N ILE A 98 -20.92 13.48 -2.50
CA ILE A 98 -21.09 12.21 -3.23
C ILE A 98 -19.90 11.30 -2.90
N LEU A 99 -20.16 10.07 -2.49
CA LEU A 99 -19.11 9.05 -2.37
C LEU A 99 -18.60 8.70 -3.78
N ALA A 100 -17.29 8.78 -3.99
CA ALA A 100 -16.70 8.39 -5.27
C ALA A 100 -16.97 6.90 -5.56
N GLU A 101 -17.37 6.61 -6.79
CA GLU A 101 -17.57 5.23 -7.23
C GLU A 101 -16.23 4.52 -7.38
N GLY A 102 -16.14 3.30 -6.84
CA GLY A 102 -14.90 2.52 -6.80
C GLY A 102 -13.96 3.00 -5.69
N SER A 103 -13.81 2.18 -4.65
CA SER A 103 -12.72 2.35 -3.69
C SER A 103 -11.40 1.92 -4.33
N ALA A 104 -10.29 2.42 -3.77
CA ALA A 104 -8.94 2.01 -4.16
C ALA A 104 -8.23 1.34 -2.98
N TRP A 105 -7.07 0.74 -3.25
CA TRP A 105 -6.17 0.18 -2.24
C TRP A 105 -4.76 0.71 -2.48
N VAL A 106 -4.04 1.06 -1.41
CA VAL A 106 -2.63 1.45 -1.47
C VAL A 106 -1.79 0.35 -0.85
N VAL A 107 -0.63 0.07 -1.45
CA VAL A 107 0.37 -0.88 -0.92
C VAL A 107 1.73 -0.17 -0.91
N ILE A 108 2.41 -0.20 0.23
CA ILE A 108 3.77 0.32 0.42
C ILE A 108 4.71 -0.88 0.55
N GLY A 109 5.53 -1.10 -0.48
CA GLY A 109 6.54 -2.16 -0.48
C GLY A 109 7.97 -1.64 -0.30
N PRO A 110 8.96 -2.56 -0.34
CA PRO A 110 10.38 -2.21 -0.38
C PRO A 110 10.75 -1.31 -1.56
N PRO A 111 11.89 -0.59 -1.51
CA PRO A 111 12.35 0.25 -2.62
C PRO A 111 12.56 -0.56 -3.91
N SER A 112 12.17 0.02 -5.05
CA SER A 112 12.65 -0.43 -6.34
C SER A 112 14.06 0.12 -6.56
N TYR A 113 15.07 -0.72 -6.33
CA TYR A 113 16.48 -0.34 -6.50
C TYR A 113 16.92 -0.20 -7.96
N ALA A 114 16.13 -0.73 -8.90
CA ALA A 114 16.36 -0.63 -10.34
C ALA A 114 15.04 -0.30 -11.08
N PRO A 115 14.51 0.93 -10.93
CA PRO A 115 13.18 1.28 -11.46
C PRO A 115 13.09 1.29 -13.00
N GLY A 116 14.22 1.31 -13.70
CA GLY A 116 14.28 1.17 -15.16
C GLY A 116 14.31 -0.28 -15.66
N ILE A 117 14.26 -1.26 -14.76
CA ILE A 117 14.24 -2.69 -15.09
C ILE A 117 12.87 -3.25 -14.69
N GLU A 118 12.10 -3.69 -15.67
CA GLU A 118 10.80 -4.31 -15.43
C GLU A 118 10.93 -5.81 -15.16
N ASN A 119 9.95 -6.35 -14.43
CA ASN A 119 9.84 -7.80 -14.24
C ASN A 119 9.25 -8.45 -15.50
N VAL A 120 9.71 -9.66 -15.84
CA VAL A 120 9.15 -10.46 -16.95
C VAL A 120 7.65 -10.71 -16.78
N THR A 121 7.18 -10.81 -15.54
CA THR A 121 5.75 -10.86 -15.21
C THR A 121 5.49 -9.89 -14.07
N THR A 122 4.64 -8.91 -14.32
CA THR A 122 4.31 -7.85 -13.39
C THR A 122 3.06 -8.19 -12.56
N TRP A 123 2.83 -7.45 -11.47
CA TRP A 123 1.56 -7.53 -10.74
C TRP A 123 0.35 -7.14 -11.61
N TYR A 124 0.55 -6.28 -12.61
CA TYR A 124 -0.47 -5.96 -13.59
C TYR A 124 -0.86 -7.18 -14.42
N ASP A 125 0.12 -7.97 -14.88
CA ASP A 125 -0.15 -9.21 -15.63
C ASP A 125 -0.91 -10.23 -14.78
N GLN A 126 -0.59 -10.33 -13.49
CA GLN A 126 -1.32 -11.17 -12.55
C GLN A 126 -2.77 -10.70 -12.38
N ALA A 127 -3.00 -9.41 -12.18
CA ALA A 127 -4.34 -8.84 -12.06
C ALA A 127 -5.15 -9.04 -13.36
N LEU A 128 -4.52 -8.84 -14.52
CA LEU A 128 -5.14 -9.09 -15.83
C LEU A 128 -5.48 -10.57 -16.03
N SER A 129 -4.58 -11.48 -15.62
CA SER A 129 -4.81 -12.92 -15.67
C SER A 129 -6.02 -13.34 -14.82
N VAL A 130 -6.13 -12.82 -13.58
CA VAL A 130 -7.29 -13.05 -12.72
C VAL A 130 -8.56 -12.48 -13.36
N ASN A 131 -8.52 -11.23 -13.86
CA ASN A 131 -9.67 -10.63 -14.54
C ASN A 131 -10.13 -11.47 -15.73
N ALA A 132 -9.21 -11.83 -16.63
CA ALA A 132 -9.52 -12.61 -17.82
C ALA A 132 -10.08 -14.01 -17.47
N ARG A 133 -9.57 -14.67 -16.42
CA ARG A 133 -10.03 -16.02 -16.06
C ARG A 133 -11.34 -16.02 -15.30
N THR A 134 -11.57 -15.03 -14.45
CA THR A 134 -12.65 -15.07 -13.45
C THR A 134 -13.82 -14.14 -13.78
N PHE A 135 -13.54 -12.91 -14.23
CA PHE A 135 -14.55 -11.86 -14.34
C PHE A 135 -14.89 -11.50 -15.80
N SER A 136 -13.90 -11.62 -16.69
CA SER A 136 -13.99 -11.25 -18.10
C SER A 136 -13.45 -12.35 -19.03
N PRO A 137 -14.06 -13.56 -19.08
CA PRO A 137 -13.60 -14.67 -19.91
C PRO A 137 -13.41 -14.35 -21.40
N HIS A 138 -14.13 -13.36 -21.93
CA HIS A 138 -13.98 -12.90 -23.31
C HIS A 138 -12.59 -12.30 -23.63
N LEU A 139 -11.81 -11.92 -22.60
CA LEU A 139 -10.42 -11.48 -22.75
C LEU A 139 -9.44 -12.65 -22.95
N MET A 140 -9.85 -13.89 -22.65
CA MET A 140 -9.04 -15.08 -22.91
C MET A 140 -8.99 -15.35 -24.42
N LYS A 141 -7.90 -14.95 -25.06
CA LYS A 141 -7.70 -15.17 -26.50
C LYS A 141 -7.37 -16.64 -26.77
N LYS A 142 -8.08 -17.26 -27.71
CA LYS A 142 -7.75 -18.61 -28.22
C LYS A 142 -6.49 -18.62 -29.09
N VAL A 143 -6.16 -17.47 -29.69
CA VAL A 143 -4.99 -17.28 -30.55
C VAL A 143 -4.19 -16.10 -30.01
N PRO A 144 -2.89 -16.27 -29.71
CA PRO A 144 -2.04 -15.17 -29.30
C PRO A 144 -2.04 -14.08 -30.37
N GLU A 145 -2.04 -12.83 -29.93
CA GLU A 145 -1.91 -11.70 -30.84
C GLU A 145 -0.52 -11.10 -30.69
N LEU A 146 0.18 -10.94 -31.81
CA LEU A 146 1.54 -10.43 -31.84
C LEU A 146 1.54 -8.95 -32.24
N ARG A 147 1.08 -8.10 -31.32
CA ARG A 147 1.23 -6.64 -31.42
C ARG A 147 2.44 -6.20 -30.62
N PRO A 148 3.07 -5.07 -30.96
CA PRO A 148 4.10 -4.47 -30.10
C PRO A 148 3.65 -4.38 -28.64
N SER A 149 2.38 -4.04 -28.38
CA SER A 149 1.80 -3.95 -27.03
C SER A 149 1.50 -5.27 -26.31
N SER A 150 1.69 -6.43 -26.94
CA SER A 150 1.32 -7.74 -26.36
C SER A 150 2.47 -8.73 -26.22
N ILE A 151 3.62 -8.49 -26.86
CA ILE A 151 4.82 -9.33 -26.77
C ILE A 151 6.00 -8.54 -26.20
N TRP A 152 6.04 -7.23 -26.46
CA TRP A 152 7.08 -6.34 -25.99
C TRP A 152 6.46 -5.39 -24.95
N PRO A 153 6.53 -5.73 -23.65
CA PRO A 153 6.21 -4.76 -22.61
C PRO A 153 7.07 -3.50 -22.84
N LYS A 154 6.46 -2.33 -22.64
CA LYS A 154 7.07 -1.04 -22.98
C LYS A 154 8.27 -0.72 -22.11
#